data_AF-A0A5A7S134-F1
#
_entry.id   AF-A0A5A7S134-F1
#
_cell.length_a   1.000
_cell.length_b   1.000
_cell.length_c   1.000
_cell.angle_alpha   90.00
_cell.angle_beta   90.00
_cell.angle_gamma   90.00
#
_symmetry.space_group_name_H-M   'P 1'
#
loop_
_entity.id
_entity.type
_entity.pdbx_description
1 polymer ?
#
loop_
_entity_poly.entity_id
_entity_poly.type
_entity_poly.pdbx_seq_one_letter_code
_entity_poly.pdbx_strand_id
1 'polypeptide(L)'
;MFRKFVRDGYVTFIIRETIEVRIPIKIYERYSERYSDRDIITYCVQKEIYNHITGRRLYYITEESGIPLIGHTAFGLIDRGTNLIQVRPCSGCNLNCIFCSVDEGVSKTRVTDYMVDPDYIIGEFGKLADFKRRHCKNLDIEAHIDGQGEPFIYPYIVELIKKLKNEADIVSIQT
;
A
#
# COMPACT_ATOMS: atom_id res chain seq x y z
N MET A 1 -10.66 9.37 8.52
CA MET A 1 -11.19 10.70 8.15
C MET A 1 -10.87 10.91 6.67
N PHE A 2 -11.80 11.45 5.89
CA PHE A 2 -11.58 11.77 4.47
C PHE A 2 -12.04 13.19 4.19
N ARG A 3 -11.42 13.83 3.19
CA ARG A 3 -11.88 15.10 2.62
C ARG A 3 -12.66 14.81 1.34
N LYS A 4 -13.67 15.61 1.06
CA LYS A 4 -14.52 15.48 -0.13
C LYS A 4 -14.60 16.81 -0.85
N PHE A 5 -14.45 16.78 -2.16
CA PHE A 5 -14.65 17.95 -3.02
C PHE A 5 -15.07 17.50 -4.42
N VAL A 6 -15.55 18.46 -5.21
CA VAL A 6 -15.97 18.24 -6.59
C VAL A 6 -15.02 18.98 -7.51
N ARG A 7 -14.46 18.28 -8.50
CA ARG A 7 -13.49 18.84 -9.44
C ARG A 7 -13.49 18.05 -10.75
N ASP A 8 -13.36 18.75 -11.88
CA ASP A 8 -13.15 18.17 -13.21
C ASP A 8 -14.17 17.09 -13.62
N GLY A 9 -15.43 17.19 -13.14
CA GLY A 9 -16.48 16.22 -13.44
C GLY A 9 -16.55 15.00 -12.50
N TYR A 10 -15.73 15.00 -11.44
CA TYR A 10 -15.65 13.93 -10.45
C TYR A 10 -15.98 14.45 -9.04
N VAL A 11 -16.55 13.57 -8.21
CA VAL A 11 -16.51 13.67 -6.75
C VAL A 11 -15.25 12.95 -6.29
N THR A 12 -14.36 13.69 -5.66
CA THR A 12 -13.06 13.20 -5.22
C THR A 12 -13.00 13.12 -3.70
N PHE A 13 -12.52 11.98 -3.23
CA PHE A 13 -12.28 11.69 -1.82
C PHE A 13 -10.78 11.52 -1.57
N ILE A 14 -10.23 12.28 -0.64
CA ILE A 14 -8.85 12.06 -0.16
C ILE A 14 -8.93 11.37 1.19
N ILE A 15 -8.43 10.15 1.24
CA ILE A 15 -8.44 9.27 2.41
C ILE A 15 -7.06 9.26 3.01
N ARG A 16 -6.97 9.65 4.30
CA ARG A 16 -5.72 9.67 5.07
C ARG A 16 -4.58 10.44 4.38
N GLU A 17 -4.91 11.48 3.60
CA GLU A 17 -3.97 12.33 2.86
C GLU A 17 -3.12 11.62 1.78
N THR A 18 -3.34 10.32 1.54
CA THR A 18 -2.54 9.52 0.60
C THR A 18 -3.37 8.91 -0.53
N ILE A 19 -4.57 8.40 -0.25
CA ILE A 19 -5.37 7.67 -1.25
C ILE A 19 -6.44 8.61 -1.80
N GLU A 20 -6.40 8.85 -3.10
CA GLU A 20 -7.38 9.67 -3.81
C GLU A 20 -8.34 8.80 -4.61
N VAL A 21 -9.63 8.83 -4.28
CA VAL A 21 -10.68 8.09 -4.97
C VAL A 21 -11.54 9.07 -5.75
N ARG A 22 -11.61 8.91 -7.07
CA ARG A 22 -12.42 9.73 -7.97
C ARG A 22 -13.60 8.93 -8.49
N ILE A 23 -14.79 9.50 -8.38
CA ILE A 23 -16.04 8.89 -8.84
C ILE A 23 -16.74 9.89 -9.76
N PRO A 24 -17.14 9.53 -10.99
CA PRO A 24 -17.85 10.44 -11.87
C PRO A 24 -19.13 10.98 -11.20
N ILE A 25 -19.41 12.28 -11.31
CA ILE A 25 -20.51 12.96 -10.58
C ILE A 25 -21.84 12.22 -10.78
N LYS A 26 -22.19 11.89 -12.03
CA LYS A 26 -23.45 11.21 -12.37
C LYS A 26 -23.61 9.85 -11.68
N ILE A 27 -22.50 9.15 -11.45
CA ILE A 27 -22.49 7.86 -10.77
C ILE A 27 -22.61 8.08 -9.26
N TYR A 28 -21.84 9.02 -8.73
CA TYR A 28 -21.88 9.35 -7.30
C TYR A 28 -23.29 9.80 -6.86
N GLU A 29 -23.93 10.73 -7.59
CA GLU A 29 -25.26 11.23 -7.28
C GLU A 29 -26.29 10.11 -7.15
N ARG A 30 -26.27 9.16 -8.10
CA ARG A 30 -27.15 7.97 -8.09
C ARG A 30 -27.00 7.12 -6.83
N TYR A 31 -25.77 6.92 -6.35
CA TYR A 31 -25.53 6.12 -5.15
C TYR A 31 -25.73 6.90 -3.86
N SER A 32 -25.50 8.22 -3.88
CA SER A 32 -25.61 9.09 -2.71
C SER A 32 -27.02 9.19 -2.12
N GLU A 33 -28.04 8.85 -2.92
CA GLU A 33 -29.43 8.74 -2.45
C GLU A 33 -29.65 7.57 -1.47
N ARG A 34 -28.82 6.53 -1.54
CA ARG A 34 -29.05 5.25 -0.85
C ARG A 34 -27.92 4.81 0.07
N TYR A 35 -26.71 5.29 -0.18
CA TYR A 35 -25.50 4.80 0.45
C TYR A 35 -24.69 5.94 1.05
N SER A 36 -23.98 5.67 2.14
CA SER A 36 -23.08 6.65 2.73
C SER A 36 -21.84 6.86 1.86
N ASP A 37 -21.14 7.98 2.04
CA ASP A 37 -19.86 8.23 1.35
C ASP A 37 -18.85 7.09 1.55
N ARG A 38 -18.83 6.46 2.75
CA ARG A 38 -17.96 5.32 3.02
C ARG A 38 -18.32 4.11 2.17
N ASP A 39 -19.60 3.78 2.08
CA ASP A 39 -20.07 2.65 1.29
C ASP A 39 -19.78 2.87 -0.19
N ILE A 40 -19.96 4.10 -0.68
CA ILE A 40 -19.68 4.45 -2.07
C ILE A 40 -18.18 4.32 -2.37
N ILE A 41 -17.31 4.85 -1.50
CA ILE A 41 -15.85 4.70 -1.63
C ILE A 41 -15.47 3.22 -1.72
N THR A 42 -15.99 2.39 -0.82
CA THR A 42 -15.64 0.97 -0.72
C THR A 42 -16.19 0.16 -1.88
N TYR A 43 -17.49 0.28 -2.18
CA TYR A 43 -18.21 -0.67 -3.04
C TYR A 43 -18.48 -0.16 -4.46
N CYS A 44 -18.33 1.14 -4.75
CA CYS A 44 -18.52 1.61 -6.12
C CYS A 44 -17.45 0.97 -7.04
N VAL A 45 -17.91 0.26 -8.06
CA VAL A 45 -17.05 -0.37 -9.08
C VAL A 45 -16.46 0.68 -10.01
N GLN A 46 -17.25 1.71 -10.33
CA GLN A 46 -16.87 2.80 -11.21
C GLN A 46 -16.16 3.89 -10.42
N LYS A 47 -14.93 3.58 -9.99
CA LYS A 47 -14.03 4.52 -9.33
C LYS A 47 -12.63 4.42 -9.91
N GLU A 48 -11.93 5.54 -9.91
CA GLU A 48 -10.51 5.61 -10.20
C GLU A 48 -9.77 5.88 -8.89
N ILE A 49 -8.63 5.21 -8.69
CA ILE A 49 -7.83 5.36 -7.48
C ILE A 49 -6.45 5.89 -7.90
N TYR A 50 -6.02 6.94 -7.22
CA TYR A 50 -4.75 7.60 -7.42
C TYR A 50 -4.01 7.74 -6.10
N ASN A 51 -2.69 7.81 -6.17
CA ASN A 51 -1.88 8.26 -5.06
C ASN A 51 -1.92 9.79 -5.06
N HIS A 52 -2.44 10.38 -3.98
CA HIS A 52 -2.63 11.82 -3.84
C HIS A 52 -1.30 12.59 -3.85
N ILE A 53 -0.22 11.96 -3.41
CA ILE A 53 1.11 12.58 -3.28
C ILE A 53 1.81 12.63 -4.63
N THR A 54 1.78 11.54 -5.39
CA THR A 54 2.49 11.42 -6.68
C THR A 54 1.61 11.77 -7.88
N GLY A 55 0.28 11.76 -7.71
CA GLY A 55 -0.71 11.93 -8.77
C GLY A 55 -0.83 10.72 -9.72
N ARG A 56 -0.13 9.61 -9.46
CA ARG A 56 -0.15 8.42 -10.31
C ARG A 56 -1.32 7.50 -9.99
N ARG A 57 -1.71 6.67 -10.96
CA ARG A 57 -2.76 5.66 -10.76
C ARG A 57 -2.30 4.67 -9.71
N LEU A 58 -3.15 4.41 -8.72
CA LEU A 58 -2.83 3.55 -7.58
C LEU A 58 -3.60 2.24 -7.68
N TYR A 59 -2.89 1.13 -7.63
CA TYR A 59 -3.47 -0.19 -7.44
C TYR A 59 -3.44 -0.55 -5.96
N TYR A 60 -4.63 -0.65 -5.37
CA TYR A 60 -4.80 -1.13 -4.00
C TYR A 60 -5.00 -2.65 -4.02
N ILE A 61 -4.06 -3.39 -3.44
CA ILE A 61 -3.97 -4.85 -3.49
C ILE A 61 -4.53 -5.41 -2.19
N THR A 62 -5.59 -6.21 -2.29
CA THR A 62 -6.25 -6.87 -1.16
C THR A 62 -6.17 -8.38 -1.31
N GLU A 63 -6.55 -9.13 -0.27
CA GLU A 63 -6.59 -10.59 -0.33
C GLU A 63 -7.55 -11.08 -1.43
N GLU A 64 -8.68 -10.42 -1.63
CA GLU A 64 -9.67 -10.75 -2.67
C GLU A 64 -9.15 -10.56 -4.10
N SER A 65 -8.09 -9.76 -4.27
CA SER A 65 -7.45 -9.60 -5.58
C SER A 65 -6.74 -10.88 -6.05
N GLY A 66 -6.40 -11.79 -5.12
CA GLY A 66 -5.67 -13.03 -5.41
C GLY A 66 -4.24 -12.80 -5.94
N ILE A 67 -3.73 -11.57 -5.89
CA ILE A 67 -2.39 -11.23 -6.36
C ILE A 67 -1.37 -11.74 -5.34
N PRO A 68 -0.40 -12.59 -5.72
CA PRO A 68 0.64 -13.05 -4.81
C PRO A 68 1.50 -11.88 -4.31
N LEU A 69 1.78 -11.84 -3.00
CA LEU A 69 2.63 -10.80 -2.42
C LEU A 69 4.12 -11.13 -2.43
N ILE A 70 4.49 -12.41 -2.59
CA ILE A 70 5.88 -12.84 -2.48
C ILE A 70 6.63 -12.65 -3.81
N GLY A 71 7.78 -11.97 -3.75
CA GLY A 71 8.76 -11.89 -4.84
C GLY A 71 8.60 -10.70 -5.79
N HIS A 72 7.51 -9.93 -5.68
CA HIS A 72 7.36 -8.71 -6.47
C HIS A 72 8.25 -7.59 -5.91
N THR A 73 8.90 -6.82 -6.77
CA THR A 73 9.85 -5.79 -6.32
C THR A 73 9.17 -4.49 -5.89
N ALA A 74 8.03 -4.12 -6.47
CA ALA A 74 7.40 -2.83 -6.13
C ALA A 74 6.54 -2.86 -4.85
N PHE A 75 6.10 -4.03 -4.40
CA PHE A 75 5.17 -4.19 -3.27
C PHE A 75 5.25 -5.63 -2.72
N GLY A 76 4.69 -5.84 -1.53
CA GLY A 76 4.55 -7.17 -0.94
C GLY A 76 5.74 -7.57 -0.09
N LEU A 77 6.22 -8.80 -0.26
CA LEU A 77 7.23 -9.43 0.59
C LEU A 77 8.38 -9.98 -0.26
N ILE A 78 9.61 -9.75 0.19
CA ILE A 78 10.80 -10.33 -0.44
C ILE A 78 11.61 -11.08 0.63
N ASP A 79 11.68 -12.40 0.50
CA ASP A 79 12.62 -13.21 1.26
C ASP A 79 14.02 -13.06 0.66
N ARG A 80 14.98 -12.62 1.47
CA ARG A 80 16.39 -12.46 1.05
C ARG A 80 17.22 -13.74 1.23
N GLY A 81 16.59 -14.84 1.66
CA GLY A 81 17.26 -16.10 1.95
C GLY A 81 18.04 -16.08 3.28
N THR A 82 17.89 -15.01 4.06
CA THR A 82 18.46 -14.85 5.41
C THR A 82 17.34 -14.86 6.46
N ASN A 83 17.56 -14.27 7.63
CA ASN A 83 16.53 -14.04 8.64
C ASN A 83 15.59 -12.86 8.31
N LEU A 84 15.95 -12.05 7.30
CA LEU A 84 15.27 -10.82 6.93
C LEU A 84 14.24 -11.07 5.84
N ILE A 85 13.02 -10.60 6.09
CA ILE A 85 11.94 -10.48 5.12
C ILE A 85 11.70 -8.99 4.88
N GLN A 86 11.87 -8.54 3.64
CA GLN A 86 11.55 -7.16 3.27
C GLN A 86 10.04 -7.02 3.14
N VAL A 87 9.49 -5.95 3.71
CA VAL A 87 8.07 -5.63 3.69
C VAL A 87 7.88 -4.32 2.94
N ARG A 88 7.25 -4.39 1.77
CA ARG A 88 7.01 -3.27 0.85
C ARG A 88 5.51 -2.93 0.82
N PRO A 89 5.02 -2.11 1.75
CA PRO A 89 3.59 -1.86 1.88
C PRO A 89 3.03 -0.93 0.79
N CYS A 90 3.88 -0.06 0.25
CA CYS A 90 3.50 0.84 -0.82
C CYS A 90 4.69 1.23 -1.70
N SER A 91 4.35 1.77 -2.87
CA SER A 91 5.25 2.59 -3.66
C SER A 91 4.76 4.04 -3.75
N GLY A 92 5.61 4.90 -4.27
CA GLY A 92 5.46 6.34 -4.26
C GLY A 92 6.48 7.00 -3.34
N CYS A 93 6.88 8.22 -3.67
CA CYS A 93 7.77 9.02 -2.85
C CYS A 93 7.37 10.50 -2.94
N ASN A 94 7.45 11.20 -1.80
CA ASN A 94 7.32 12.65 -1.71
C ASN A 94 8.65 13.38 -1.93
N LEU A 95 9.76 12.65 -2.11
CA LEU A 95 11.08 13.16 -2.48
C LEU A 95 11.32 12.99 -3.98
N ASN A 96 12.38 13.60 -4.49
CA ASN A 96 12.76 13.54 -5.91
C ASN A 96 14.29 13.43 -6.09
N CYS A 97 14.89 12.37 -5.53
CA CYS A 97 16.34 12.17 -5.53
C CYS A 97 16.87 11.95 -6.95
N ILE A 98 17.88 12.71 -7.38
CA ILE A 98 18.47 12.64 -8.74
C ILE A 98 19.13 11.29 -9.06
N PHE A 99 19.41 10.48 -8.04
CA PHE A 99 20.04 9.16 -8.14
C PHE A 99 19.04 8.02 -7.83
N CYS A 100 17.74 8.30 -7.83
CA CYS A 100 16.74 7.29 -7.52
C CYS A 100 16.75 6.16 -8.57
N SER A 101 17.14 4.96 -8.15
CA SER A 101 17.26 3.79 -9.03
C SER A 101 15.91 3.24 -9.51
N VAL A 102 14.80 3.67 -8.90
CA VAL A 102 13.45 3.18 -9.18
C VAL A 102 12.52 4.25 -9.79
N ASP A 103 13.11 5.38 -10.22
CA ASP A 103 12.41 6.50 -10.86
C ASP A 103 11.16 6.95 -10.07
N GLU A 104 11.34 7.13 -8.76
CA GLU A 104 10.31 7.66 -7.86
C GLU A 104 10.26 9.18 -7.82
N GLY A 105 9.21 9.73 -7.19
CA GLY A 105 9.01 11.18 -7.14
C GLY A 105 8.45 11.71 -8.45
N VAL A 106 9.08 12.75 -9.00
CA VAL A 106 8.70 13.35 -10.30
C VAL A 106 9.30 12.50 -11.42
N SER A 107 8.53 11.49 -11.82
CA SER A 107 8.94 10.50 -12.80
C SER A 107 8.49 10.87 -14.23
N LYS A 108 9.25 10.39 -15.22
CA LYS A 108 8.86 10.42 -16.65
C LYS A 108 8.42 9.05 -17.18
N THR A 109 8.78 7.96 -16.49
CA THR A 109 8.55 6.60 -17.00
C THR A 109 7.58 5.80 -16.13
N ARG A 110 7.53 6.08 -14.83
CA ARG A 110 6.64 5.45 -13.88
C ARG A 110 5.25 6.05 -13.99
N VAL A 111 4.27 5.18 -14.25
CA VAL A 111 2.87 5.56 -14.48
C VAL A 111 1.93 5.10 -13.37
N THR A 112 2.39 4.21 -12.48
CA THR A 112 1.56 3.56 -11.48
C THR A 112 2.26 3.41 -10.13
N ASP A 113 1.46 3.49 -9.08
CA ASP A 113 1.86 3.16 -7.71
C ASP A 113 1.04 1.97 -7.18
N TYR A 114 1.55 1.34 -6.13
CA TYR A 114 0.93 0.20 -5.46
C TYR A 114 0.78 0.47 -3.97
N MET A 115 -0.30 -0.02 -3.38
CA MET A 115 -0.47 -0.13 -1.93
C MET A 115 -1.09 -1.48 -1.64
N VAL A 116 -0.60 -2.13 -0.60
CA VAL A 116 -1.14 -3.41 -0.15
C VAL A 116 -1.93 -3.20 1.13
N ASP A 117 -3.04 -3.90 1.25
CA ASP A 117 -3.81 -3.97 2.48
C ASP A 117 -2.95 -4.51 3.65
N PRO A 118 -2.98 -3.86 4.83
CA PRO A 118 -2.10 -4.26 5.93
C PRO A 118 -2.41 -5.65 6.47
N ASP A 119 -3.67 -6.08 6.49
CA ASP A 119 -4.03 -7.44 6.93
C ASP A 119 -3.52 -8.48 5.94
N TYR A 120 -3.58 -8.19 4.63
CA TYR A 120 -3.05 -9.10 3.63
C TYR A 120 -1.52 -9.26 3.72
N ILE A 121 -0.78 -8.15 3.94
CA ILE A 121 0.68 -8.21 4.19
C ILE A 121 0.97 -9.10 5.41
N ILE A 122 0.26 -8.89 6.51
CA ILE A 122 0.50 -9.60 7.77
C ILE A 122 0.19 -11.09 7.64
N GLY A 123 -0.91 -11.44 6.98
CA GLY A 123 -1.28 -12.83 6.72
C GLY A 123 -0.23 -13.57 5.90
N GLU A 124 0.26 -12.97 4.82
CA GLU A 124 1.33 -13.56 4.00
C GLU A 124 2.69 -13.57 4.70
N PHE A 125 2.98 -12.53 5.50
CA PHE A 125 4.21 -12.46 6.29
C PHE A 125 4.26 -13.58 7.32
N GLY A 126 3.17 -13.82 8.06
CA GLY A 126 3.08 -14.89 9.05
C GLY A 126 3.34 -16.25 8.42
N LYS A 127 2.73 -16.55 7.26
CA LYS A 127 2.97 -17.79 6.51
C LYS A 127 4.46 -17.98 6.17
N LEU A 128 5.12 -16.91 5.72
CA LEU A 128 6.54 -16.94 5.37
C LEU A 128 7.44 -17.06 6.60
N ALA A 129 7.16 -16.31 7.67
CA ALA A 129 7.89 -16.37 8.93
C ALA A 129 7.80 -17.77 9.56
N ASP A 130 6.60 -18.37 9.59
CA ASP A 130 6.38 -19.73 10.09
C ASP A 130 7.08 -20.79 9.26
N PHE A 131 7.09 -20.62 7.93
CA PHE A 131 7.88 -21.48 7.06
C PHE A 131 9.37 -21.42 7.43
N LYS A 132 9.93 -20.21 7.56
CA LYS A 132 11.34 -20.03 7.92
C LYS A 132 11.67 -20.58 9.31
N ARG A 133 10.84 -20.31 10.32
CA ARG A 133 11.02 -20.83 11.69
C ARG A 133 11.00 -22.36 11.76
N ARG A 134 10.16 -23.02 10.94
CA ARG A 134 10.11 -24.49 10.89
C ARG A 134 11.32 -25.12 10.22
N HIS A 135 11.88 -24.46 9.21
CA HIS A 135 12.94 -25.04 8.36
C HIS A 135 14.35 -24.53 8.68
N CYS A 136 14.49 -23.41 9.38
CA CYS A 136 15.76 -22.80 9.77
C CYS A 136 15.86 -22.77 11.30
N LYS A 137 16.92 -23.37 11.85
CA LYS A 137 17.14 -23.40 13.31
C LYS A 137 17.79 -22.10 13.79
N ASN A 138 17.40 -21.63 14.98
CA ASN A 138 17.97 -20.46 15.67
C ASN A 138 17.96 -19.18 14.82
N LEU A 139 16.78 -18.83 14.31
CA LEU A 139 16.60 -17.71 13.38
C LEU A 139 15.60 -16.69 13.95
N ASP A 140 16.09 -15.51 14.30
CA ASP A 140 15.24 -14.37 14.67
C ASP A 140 14.73 -13.67 13.40
N ILE A 141 13.42 -13.68 13.18
CA ILE A 141 12.84 -13.12 11.96
C ILE A 141 12.81 -11.59 12.06
N GLU A 142 13.44 -10.95 11.09
CA GLU A 142 13.38 -9.49 10.93
C GLU A 142 12.36 -9.12 9.85
N ALA A 143 11.37 -8.32 10.22
CA ALA A 143 10.52 -7.59 9.30
C ALA A 143 11.19 -6.24 8.98
N HIS A 144 11.82 -6.16 7.81
CA HIS A 144 12.48 -4.94 7.36
C HIS A 144 11.55 -4.17 6.42
N ILE A 145 10.94 -3.10 6.93
CA ILE A 145 10.08 -2.25 6.12
C ILE A 145 10.98 -1.39 5.22
N ASP A 146 10.97 -1.71 3.92
CA ASP A 146 11.59 -0.90 2.89
C ASP A 146 10.55 -0.54 1.83
N GLY A 147 10.87 0.46 1.01
CA GLY A 147 9.99 0.88 -0.07
C GLY A 147 10.79 1.01 -1.35
N GLN A 148 10.19 0.63 -2.49
CA GLN A 148 10.51 1.34 -3.72
C GLN A 148 9.84 2.73 -3.63
N GLY A 149 10.35 3.61 -2.76
CA GLY A 149 9.72 4.86 -2.39
C GLY A 149 9.93 5.22 -0.92
N GLU A 150 9.03 6.03 -0.36
CA GLU A 150 9.05 6.48 1.03
C GLU A 150 8.03 5.68 1.86
N PRO A 151 8.43 4.79 2.77
CA PRO A 151 7.49 4.00 3.57
C PRO A 151 6.50 4.81 4.41
N PHE A 152 6.87 6.01 4.88
CA PHE A 152 5.99 6.84 5.71
C PHE A 152 4.84 7.51 4.97
N ILE A 153 4.79 7.43 3.64
CA ILE A 153 3.57 7.82 2.92
C ILE A 153 2.46 6.77 3.07
N TYR A 154 2.81 5.54 3.50
CA TYR A 154 1.84 4.48 3.71
C TYR A 154 0.87 4.85 4.86
N PRO A 155 -0.43 5.01 4.57
CA PRO A 155 -1.37 5.59 5.54
C PRO A 155 -1.70 4.66 6.72
N TYR A 156 -1.22 3.42 6.68
CA TYR A 156 -1.39 2.40 7.73
C TYR A 156 -0.07 2.02 8.41
N ILE A 157 1.02 2.80 8.24
CA ILE A 157 2.36 2.43 8.73
C ILE A 157 2.40 2.12 10.23
N VAL A 158 1.71 2.90 11.07
CA VAL A 158 1.64 2.66 12.52
C VAL A 158 0.94 1.35 12.84
N GLU A 159 -0.13 1.03 12.11
CA GLU A 159 -0.88 -0.22 12.28
C GLU A 159 -0.05 -1.41 11.82
N LEU A 160 0.60 -1.29 10.67
CA LEU A 160 1.49 -2.31 10.12
C LEU A 160 2.63 -2.63 11.08
N ILE A 161 3.33 -1.63 11.61
CA ILE A 161 4.41 -1.84 12.59
C ILE A 161 3.89 -2.57 13.84
N LYS A 162 2.71 -2.20 14.35
CA LYS A 162 2.11 -2.87 15.52
C LYS A 162 1.80 -4.34 15.24
N LYS A 163 1.25 -4.65 14.06
CA LYS A 163 0.95 -6.03 13.67
C LYS A 163 2.23 -6.84 13.43
N LEU A 164 3.22 -6.28 12.74
CA LEU A 164 4.52 -6.94 12.49
C LEU A 164 5.25 -7.28 13.79
N LYS A 165 5.16 -6.43 14.84
CA LYS A 165 5.74 -6.73 16.16
C LYS A 165 5.19 -7.97 16.84
N ASN A 166 4.02 -8.46 16.42
CA ASN A 166 3.46 -9.72 16.94
C ASN A 166 3.96 -10.95 16.15
N GLU A 167 4.40 -10.74 14.90
CA GLU A 167 4.78 -11.81 13.97
C GLU A 167 6.29 -11.96 13.81
N ALA A 168 7.05 -10.88 14.04
CA ALA A 168 8.49 -10.79 13.85
C ALA A 168 9.21 -10.52 15.17
N ASP A 169 10.45 -10.99 15.26
CA ASP A 169 11.32 -10.81 16.43
C ASP A 169 11.96 -9.40 16.42
N ILE A 170 12.24 -8.88 15.22
CA ILE A 170 12.80 -7.55 14.99
C ILE A 170 11.96 -6.84 13.93
N VAL A 171 11.65 -5.56 14.17
CA VAL A 171 11.02 -4.69 13.16
C VAL A 171 11.93 -3.50 12.92
N SER A 172 12.37 -3.33 11.68
CA SER A 172 13.23 -2.22 11.25
C SER A 172 12.59 -1.49 10.08
N ILE A 173 13.04 -0.26 9.81
CA ILE A 173 12.53 0.57 8.71
C ILE A 173 13.66 1.37 8.09
N GLN A 174 13.63 1.54 6.78
CA GLN A 174 14.55 2.41 6.03
C GLN A 174 13.75 3.50 5.30
N THR A 175 14.13 4.77 5.50
CA THR A 175 13.54 6.00 4.90
C THR A 175 14.67 6.84 4.31
#